data_AF-A0A2P2IDS5-F1
#
_entry.id   AF-A0A2P2IDS5-F1
#
_cell.length_a   1.000
_cell.length_b   1.000
_cell.length_c   1.000
_cell.angle_alpha   90.00
_cell.angle_beta   90.00
_cell.angle_gamma   90.00
#
_symmetry.space_group_name_H-M   'P 1'
#
loop_
_entity.id
_entity.type
_entity.pdbx_description
1 polymer ?
#
loop_
_entity_poly.entity_id
_entity_poly.type
_entity_poly.pdbx_seq_one_letter_code
_entity_poly.pdbx_strand_id
1 'polypeptide(L)'
;KSVVFYLYYEQVLTRKKGAYTPTIYFAPSQRVEDVTVSLLVKETESLVFAKLEAVPGSALPDQALHSGAAVLVHEESSNNALVSYSSGSDPLYRASRASPRTGDKFAFSYDVERLPDGGELQVSGDHFVLYFAPEGLPGLSKHTVFVLDISGSMEQGGKLAHLKDAMEAILNDFKHDDSFQIIVFSSDVRSLGVFKAHGRELRQGIQKIRHLDAYGATNINEALLTGLRDMNAHAGQQHARQMVFLTDGNPTVDERNTDVIRRNVREANTRRYPIFALAFGPDAELRFLRQISSDNNGFARRITNKGSAAEQIKDFFDEVSSPLLTDINIQFPISQVNQSSLIKLGPNTYYNGDEVVYAGELAEGATEVEPSVSGVGRDGPLELILSRRHKAPATPPNPDLKRVWAYLAVQDLLSSQEVVEDENLRSEMRARALHIALMNGFVTRLTSLAMFPDTSNGNPGNSSSDSNTSYYGSGSSSIRPMEAINEPFRPAHPIHPH
;
A
#
# COMPACT_ATOMS: atom_id res chain seq x y z
N LYS A 1 12.44 -32.01 -25.58
CA LYS A 1 12.60 -31.92 -24.11
C LYS A 1 11.58 -30.91 -23.63
N SER A 2 10.75 -31.27 -22.66
CA SER A 2 9.87 -30.30 -21.99
C SER A 2 10.60 -29.79 -20.74
N VAL A 3 10.50 -28.50 -20.46
CA VAL A 3 11.01 -27.89 -19.23
C VAL A 3 9.85 -27.12 -18.63
N VAL A 4 9.57 -27.35 -17.35
CA VAL A 4 8.48 -26.70 -16.62
C VAL A 4 9.08 -25.87 -15.50
N PHE A 5 8.62 -24.63 -15.37
CA PHE A 5 9.04 -23.71 -14.34
C PHE A 5 7.86 -23.43 -13.40
N TYR A 6 8.11 -23.50 -12.10
CA TYR A 6 7.16 -23.09 -11.07
C TYR A 6 7.77 -21.95 -10.28
N LEU A 7 7.01 -20.88 -10.10
CA LEU A 7 7.38 -19.76 -9.25
C LEU A 7 6.21 -19.50 -8.30
N TYR A 8 6.49 -19.56 -7.00
CA TYR A 8 5.54 -19.24 -5.95
C TYR A 8 6.00 -17.95 -5.29
N TYR A 9 5.05 -17.04 -5.08
CA TYR A 9 5.27 -15.83 -4.29
C TYR A 9 4.01 -15.55 -3.49
N GLU A 10 4.19 -14.87 -2.38
CA GLU A 10 3.11 -14.50 -1.47
C GLU A 10 3.13 -12.98 -1.27
N GLN A 11 1.94 -12.43 -1.07
CA GLN A 11 1.75 -11.02 -0.70
C GLN A 11 0.53 -10.93 0.20
N VAL A 12 0.57 -9.98 1.15
CA VAL A 12 -0.63 -9.55 1.86
C VAL A 12 -1.26 -8.44 1.05
N LEU A 13 -2.50 -8.64 0.59
CA LEU A 13 -3.23 -7.65 -0.19
C LEU A 13 -3.66 -6.50 0.73
N THR A 14 -3.62 -5.27 0.21
CA THR A 14 -4.09 -4.07 0.92
C THR A 14 -5.34 -3.54 0.25
N ARG A 15 -6.41 -3.32 1.02
CA ARG A 15 -7.63 -2.68 0.52
C ARG A 15 -7.37 -1.20 0.24
N LYS A 16 -7.70 -0.76 -0.96
CA LYS A 16 -7.61 0.64 -1.38
C LYS A 16 -8.79 1.00 -2.26
N LYS A 17 -9.35 2.19 -2.08
CA LYS A 17 -10.50 2.68 -2.86
C LYS A 17 -11.66 1.65 -2.91
N GLY A 18 -11.86 0.88 -1.84
CA GLY A 18 -12.97 -0.08 -1.71
C GLY A 18 -12.76 -1.42 -2.41
N ALA A 19 -11.52 -1.82 -2.68
CA ALA A 19 -11.23 -3.13 -3.28
C ALA A 19 -9.83 -3.65 -2.94
N TYR A 20 -9.66 -4.96 -3.01
CA TYR A 20 -8.37 -5.62 -3.16
C TYR A 20 -8.08 -5.85 -4.64
N THR A 21 -6.88 -5.51 -5.13
CA THR A 21 -6.57 -5.56 -6.58
C THR A 21 -5.33 -6.41 -6.89
N PRO A 22 -5.41 -7.75 -6.83
CA PRO A 22 -4.31 -8.59 -7.25
C PRO A 22 -4.04 -8.42 -8.76
N THR A 23 -2.78 -8.19 -9.10
CA THR A 23 -2.33 -7.91 -10.47
C THR A 23 -1.17 -8.83 -10.85
N ILE A 24 -1.22 -9.40 -12.06
CA ILE A 24 -0.16 -10.21 -12.65
C ILE A 24 0.30 -9.51 -13.93
N TYR A 25 1.55 -9.05 -13.95
CA TYR A 25 2.15 -8.49 -15.15
C TYR A 25 2.49 -9.61 -16.14
N PHE A 26 2.12 -9.41 -17.40
CA PHE A 26 2.27 -10.41 -18.44
C PHE A 26 2.89 -9.79 -19.68
N ALA A 27 4.21 -9.95 -19.83
CA ALA A 27 4.98 -9.42 -20.95
C ALA A 27 5.96 -10.48 -21.50
N PRO A 28 5.46 -11.60 -22.06
CA PRO A 28 6.32 -12.65 -22.58
C PRO A 28 7.11 -12.17 -23.79
N SER A 29 8.39 -12.52 -23.87
CA SER A 29 9.26 -12.18 -25.01
C SER A 29 8.94 -12.95 -26.29
N GLN A 30 8.11 -14.00 -26.17
CA GLN A 30 7.69 -14.87 -27.27
C GLN A 30 6.18 -15.10 -27.18
N ARG A 31 5.58 -15.55 -28.28
CA ARG A 31 4.16 -15.91 -28.30
C ARG A 31 3.91 -17.09 -27.35
N VAL A 32 2.89 -16.96 -26.51
CA VAL A 32 2.38 -18.06 -25.67
C VAL A 32 1.11 -18.60 -26.32
N GLU A 33 1.02 -19.91 -26.50
CA GLU A 33 -0.11 -20.55 -27.17
C GLU A 33 -1.35 -20.58 -26.27
N ASP A 34 -1.16 -21.03 -25.03
CA ASP A 34 -2.21 -21.18 -24.03
C ASP A 34 -1.86 -20.39 -22.77
N VAL A 35 -2.73 -19.45 -22.41
CA VAL A 35 -2.65 -18.67 -21.18
C VAL A 35 -3.92 -18.89 -20.40
N THR A 36 -3.77 -19.36 -19.17
CA THR A 36 -4.86 -19.41 -18.20
C THR A 36 -4.42 -18.66 -16.95
N VAL A 37 -5.28 -17.77 -16.48
CA VAL A 37 -5.07 -17.01 -15.24
C VAL A 37 -6.32 -17.12 -14.41
N SER A 38 -6.17 -17.56 -13.16
CA SER A 38 -7.28 -17.79 -12.24
C SER A 38 -7.01 -17.09 -10.92
N LEU A 39 -8.03 -16.39 -10.43
CA LEU A 39 -8.10 -15.87 -9.07
C LEU A 39 -9.09 -16.74 -8.29
N LEU A 40 -8.60 -17.41 -7.24
CA LEU A 40 -9.42 -18.09 -6.24
C LEU A 40 -9.45 -17.23 -4.98
N VAL A 41 -10.61 -16.73 -4.61
CA VAL A 41 -10.85 -15.94 -3.39
C VAL A 41 -11.53 -16.84 -2.37
N LYS A 42 -11.01 -16.87 -1.14
CA LYS A 42 -11.62 -17.55 0.01
C LYS A 42 -11.53 -16.70 1.26
N GLU A 43 -12.64 -16.09 1.63
CA GLU A 43 -12.73 -15.15 2.75
C GLU A 43 -13.59 -15.72 3.88
N THR A 44 -13.46 -15.15 5.07
CA THR A 44 -14.35 -15.42 6.22
C THR A 44 -15.70 -14.74 6.02
N GLU A 45 -15.67 -13.51 5.52
CA GLU A 45 -16.85 -12.70 5.21
C GLU A 45 -17.37 -12.96 3.79
N SER A 46 -18.64 -12.65 3.57
CA SER A 46 -19.26 -12.77 2.23
C SER A 46 -18.60 -11.79 1.25
N LEU A 47 -18.41 -12.22 0.01
CA LEU A 47 -17.94 -11.38 -1.07
C LEU A 47 -19.05 -10.42 -1.51
N VAL A 48 -18.70 -9.14 -1.69
CA VAL A 48 -19.60 -8.16 -2.33
C VAL A 48 -19.50 -8.31 -3.85
N PHE A 49 -18.29 -8.55 -4.35
CA PHE A 49 -18.01 -8.83 -5.75
C PHE A 49 -16.65 -9.52 -5.90
N ALA A 50 -16.44 -10.21 -7.02
CA ALA A 50 -15.13 -10.64 -7.51
C ALA A 50 -15.14 -10.64 -9.05
N LYS A 51 -14.19 -9.95 -9.68
CA LYS A 51 -14.20 -9.74 -11.14
C LYS A 51 -12.81 -9.53 -11.75
N LEU A 52 -12.73 -9.68 -13.07
CA LEU A 52 -11.57 -9.36 -13.89
C LEU A 52 -11.70 -7.92 -14.41
N GLU A 53 -10.72 -7.07 -14.10
CA GLU A 53 -10.71 -5.64 -14.45
C GLU A 53 -9.93 -5.34 -15.74
N ALA A 54 -8.85 -6.09 -16.00
CA ALA A 54 -8.01 -5.86 -17.17
C ALA A 54 -7.34 -7.12 -17.69
N VAL A 55 -7.08 -7.15 -18.99
CA VAL A 55 -6.26 -8.17 -19.69
C VAL A 55 -5.18 -7.48 -20.53
N PRO A 56 -4.12 -8.19 -20.92
CA PRO A 56 -3.10 -7.66 -21.83
C PRO A 56 -3.71 -7.05 -23.11
N GLY A 57 -3.26 -5.83 -23.47
CA GLY A 57 -3.71 -5.15 -24.67
C GLY A 57 -5.13 -4.55 -24.67
N SER A 58 -5.92 -4.70 -23.60
CA SER A 58 -7.25 -4.09 -23.48
C SER A 58 -7.58 -3.77 -22.02
N ALA A 59 -7.92 -2.51 -21.71
CA ALA A 59 -8.71 -2.22 -20.51
C ALA A 59 -10.11 -2.73 -20.84
N LEU A 60 -10.59 -3.80 -20.22
CA LEU A 60 -11.89 -4.40 -20.55
C LEU A 60 -12.99 -3.35 -20.30
N PRO A 61 -13.67 -2.79 -21.30
CA PRO A 61 -15.02 -2.25 -21.10
C PRO A 61 -15.98 -3.44 -21.28
N ASP A 62 -17.26 -3.28 -20.95
CA ASP A 62 -18.34 -4.27 -21.13
C ASP A 62 -18.34 -5.03 -22.49
N GLN A 63 -17.64 -4.51 -23.50
CA GLN A 63 -17.45 -5.11 -24.82
C GLN A 63 -16.53 -6.35 -24.86
N ALA A 64 -15.63 -6.56 -23.89
CA ALA A 64 -14.78 -7.76 -23.89
C ALA A 64 -15.52 -9.04 -23.46
N LEU A 65 -16.69 -8.90 -22.82
CA LEU A 65 -17.63 -10.02 -22.67
C LEU A 65 -18.11 -10.56 -24.03
N HIS A 66 -18.01 -9.77 -25.10
CA HIS A 66 -18.55 -10.10 -26.42
C HIS A 66 -17.49 -10.71 -27.37
N SER A 67 -16.22 -10.77 -26.95
CA SER A 67 -15.13 -11.25 -27.83
C SER A 67 -14.80 -12.72 -27.67
N GLY A 68 -15.61 -13.53 -26.99
CA GLY A 68 -15.42 -14.98 -26.89
C GLY A 68 -14.41 -15.45 -25.84
N ALA A 69 -13.67 -14.56 -25.19
CA ALA A 69 -12.91 -14.90 -23.98
C ALA A 69 -13.88 -15.40 -22.89
N ALA A 70 -13.80 -16.67 -22.53
CA ALA A 70 -14.59 -17.22 -21.42
C ALA A 70 -14.03 -16.70 -20.10
N VAL A 71 -14.56 -15.57 -19.63
CA VAL A 71 -14.47 -15.21 -18.22
C VAL A 71 -15.45 -16.10 -17.48
N LEU A 72 -14.94 -17.10 -16.77
CA LEU A 72 -15.75 -17.92 -15.90
C LEU A 72 -15.69 -17.31 -14.50
N VAL A 73 -16.83 -16.77 -14.05
CA VAL A 73 -17.05 -16.44 -12.64
C VAL A 73 -17.91 -17.57 -12.08
N HIS A 74 -17.33 -18.35 -11.17
CA HIS A 74 -18.06 -19.35 -10.42
C HIS A 74 -18.04 -18.96 -8.94
N GLU A 75 -19.20 -18.58 -8.42
CA GLU A 75 -19.41 -18.43 -6.99
C GLU A 75 -19.66 -19.82 -6.40
N GLU A 76 -18.68 -20.36 -5.68
CA GLU A 76 -18.82 -21.67 -5.01
C GLU A 76 -19.69 -21.56 -3.76
N SER A 77 -19.64 -20.40 -3.09
CA SER A 77 -20.45 -20.00 -1.94
C SER A 77 -20.40 -18.48 -1.78
N SER A 78 -21.13 -17.91 -0.81
CA SER A 78 -21.15 -16.45 -0.60
C SER A 78 -19.77 -15.85 -0.29
N ASN A 79 -18.82 -16.64 0.23
CA ASN A 79 -17.48 -16.21 0.63
C ASN A 79 -16.35 -16.80 -0.24
N ASN A 80 -16.68 -17.52 -1.32
CA ASN A 80 -15.70 -18.16 -2.20
C ASN A 80 -16.03 -17.86 -3.67
N ALA A 81 -15.04 -17.37 -4.41
CA ALA A 81 -15.18 -17.12 -5.85
C ALA A 81 -13.97 -17.62 -6.62
N LEU A 82 -14.23 -18.22 -7.78
CA LEU A 82 -13.23 -18.52 -8.79
C LEU A 82 -13.49 -17.64 -10.03
N VAL A 83 -12.55 -16.74 -10.32
CA VAL A 83 -12.56 -15.91 -11.53
C VAL A 83 -11.43 -16.37 -12.43
N SER A 84 -11.76 -16.91 -13.61
CA SER A 84 -10.76 -17.45 -14.54
C SER A 84 -10.86 -16.83 -15.93
N TYR A 85 -9.70 -16.55 -16.51
CA TYR A 85 -9.50 -16.17 -17.91
C TYR A 85 -8.71 -17.26 -18.63
N SER A 86 -9.13 -17.63 -19.86
CA SER A 86 -8.40 -18.56 -20.71
C SER A 86 -8.35 -18.11 -22.17
N SER A 87 -7.14 -18.03 -22.74
CA SER A 87 -6.90 -17.58 -24.12
C SER A 87 -7.47 -18.51 -25.19
N GLY A 88 -7.72 -19.79 -24.88
CA GLY A 88 -8.19 -20.80 -25.84
C GLY A 88 -9.53 -20.45 -26.51
N SER A 89 -10.30 -19.55 -25.89
CA SER A 89 -11.60 -19.07 -26.35
C SER A 89 -11.56 -17.64 -26.92
N ASP A 90 -10.42 -16.93 -26.78
CA ASP A 90 -10.27 -15.51 -27.12
C ASP A 90 -9.68 -15.30 -28.54
N PRO A 91 -10.52 -15.04 -29.57
CA PRO A 91 -10.06 -14.69 -30.91
C PRO A 91 -9.20 -13.41 -30.97
N LEU A 92 -9.32 -12.47 -30.04
CA LEU A 92 -8.48 -11.25 -30.00
C LEU A 92 -7.06 -11.58 -29.51
N TYR A 93 -6.92 -12.47 -28.53
CA TYR A 93 -5.62 -13.00 -28.12
C TYR A 93 -4.95 -13.81 -29.24
N ARG A 94 -5.71 -14.58 -30.02
CA ARG A 94 -5.17 -15.31 -31.18
C ARG A 94 -4.75 -14.39 -32.34
N ALA A 95 -5.41 -13.24 -32.49
CA ALA A 95 -5.18 -12.28 -33.57
C ALA A 95 -4.12 -11.20 -33.27
N SER A 96 -3.65 -11.05 -32.03
CA SER A 96 -2.72 -9.99 -31.57
C SER A 96 -1.72 -10.59 -30.56
N ARG A 97 -0.39 -10.41 -30.58
CA ARG A 97 0.52 -9.40 -31.15
C ARG A 97 1.94 -10.00 -31.34
N ALA A 98 2.70 -9.44 -32.28
CA ALA A 98 4.11 -9.78 -32.54
C ALA A 98 5.13 -9.11 -31.58
N SER A 99 4.70 -8.34 -30.57
CA SER A 99 5.59 -7.77 -29.55
C SER A 99 4.83 -7.41 -28.27
N PRO A 100 5.32 -7.81 -27.07
CA PRO A 100 4.75 -7.41 -25.77
C PRO A 100 4.90 -5.89 -25.55
N ARG A 101 3.92 -5.24 -24.89
CA ARG A 101 4.07 -3.85 -24.45
C ARG A 101 4.41 -3.82 -22.96
N THR A 102 5.29 -2.90 -22.58
CA THR A 102 5.53 -2.59 -21.16
C THR A 102 4.21 -2.20 -20.50
N GLY A 103 3.78 -2.96 -19.50
CA GLY A 103 2.55 -2.67 -18.74
C GLY A 103 1.35 -3.57 -19.05
N ASP A 104 1.47 -4.53 -19.98
CA ASP A 104 0.46 -5.57 -20.16
C ASP A 104 0.28 -6.37 -18.84
N LYS A 105 -0.97 -6.52 -18.40
CA LYS A 105 -1.31 -7.10 -17.10
C LYS A 105 -2.68 -7.78 -17.11
N PHE A 106 -2.83 -8.76 -16.23
CA PHE A 106 -4.12 -9.23 -15.73
C PHE A 106 -4.36 -8.54 -14.39
N ALA A 107 -5.48 -7.83 -14.25
CA ALA A 107 -5.88 -7.22 -13.00
C ALA A 107 -7.25 -7.76 -12.60
N PHE A 108 -7.38 -8.18 -11.35
CA PHE A 108 -8.65 -8.59 -10.77
C PHE A 108 -9.02 -7.63 -9.64
N SER A 109 -10.28 -7.63 -9.24
CA SER A 109 -10.73 -6.94 -8.04
C SER A 109 -11.77 -7.76 -7.30
N TYR A 110 -11.73 -7.69 -5.98
CA TYR A 110 -12.77 -8.22 -5.11
C TYR A 110 -12.87 -7.38 -3.83
N ASP A 111 -13.99 -7.51 -3.13
CA ASP A 111 -14.16 -6.97 -1.79
C ASP A 111 -15.13 -7.84 -0.97
N VAL A 112 -15.10 -7.65 0.35
CA VAL A 112 -15.91 -8.39 1.32
C VAL A 112 -16.90 -7.48 2.04
N GLU A 113 -17.97 -8.08 2.56
CA GLU A 113 -18.98 -7.37 3.34
C GLU A 113 -18.36 -6.78 4.62
N ARG A 114 -18.68 -5.52 4.90
CA ARG A 114 -18.20 -4.79 6.07
C ARG A 114 -19.36 -4.26 6.88
N LEU A 115 -19.19 -4.24 8.19
CA LEU A 115 -20.17 -3.71 9.14
C LEU A 115 -19.71 -2.35 9.68
N PRO A 116 -20.63 -1.54 10.24
CA PRO A 116 -20.31 -0.29 10.94
C PRO A 116 -19.71 -0.56 12.34
N ASP A 117 -18.72 -1.45 12.44
CA ASP A 117 -18.23 -2.02 13.69
C ASP A 117 -16.70 -1.97 13.81
N GLY A 118 -16.14 -2.55 14.86
CA GLY A 118 -14.69 -2.56 15.16
C GLY A 118 -13.83 -3.38 14.19
N GLY A 119 -14.40 -3.84 13.08
CA GLY A 119 -13.71 -4.66 12.09
C GLY A 119 -13.82 -6.16 12.40
N GLU A 120 -12.95 -6.92 11.75
CA GLU A 120 -12.96 -8.37 11.80
C GLU A 120 -11.66 -8.89 12.45
N LEU A 121 -11.79 -9.71 13.49
CA LEU A 121 -10.66 -10.37 14.14
C LEU A 121 -10.61 -11.85 13.76
N GLN A 122 -9.50 -12.26 13.16
CA GLN A 122 -9.18 -13.64 12.87
C GLN A 122 -8.11 -14.17 13.83
N VAL A 123 -8.32 -15.37 14.36
CA VAL A 123 -7.36 -16.06 15.24
C VAL A 123 -7.06 -17.46 14.70
N SER A 124 -5.79 -17.84 14.67
CA SER A 124 -5.32 -19.16 14.26
C SER A 124 -4.02 -19.52 14.97
N GLY A 125 -4.02 -20.66 15.67
CA GLY A 125 -2.88 -21.06 16.51
C GLY A 125 -2.60 -20.01 17.58
N ASP A 126 -1.36 -19.55 17.62
CA ASP A 126 -0.83 -18.49 18.48
C ASP A 126 -0.79 -17.11 17.79
N HIS A 127 -1.44 -16.93 16.65
CA HIS A 127 -1.43 -15.67 15.89
C HIS A 127 -2.83 -15.12 15.64
N PHE A 128 -2.91 -13.81 15.48
CA PHE A 128 -4.14 -13.11 15.11
C PHE A 128 -3.89 -12.01 14.07
N VAL A 129 -4.95 -11.69 13.33
CA VAL A 129 -5.00 -10.52 12.44
C VAL A 129 -6.35 -9.81 12.65
N LEU A 130 -6.30 -8.50 12.85
CA LEU A 130 -7.45 -7.61 12.94
C LEU A 130 -7.51 -6.73 11.69
N TYR A 131 -8.60 -6.86 10.94
CA TYR A 131 -8.92 -6.06 9.76
C TYR A 131 -9.92 -4.96 10.14
N PHE A 132 -9.42 -3.74 10.40
CA PHE A 132 -10.24 -2.58 10.77
C PHE A 132 -10.63 -1.77 9.53
N ALA A 133 -11.91 -1.90 9.14
CA ALA A 133 -12.50 -1.17 8.01
C ALA A 133 -14.01 -0.96 8.22
N PRO A 134 -14.43 -0.09 9.17
CA PRO A 134 -15.84 0.18 9.41
C PRO A 134 -16.51 0.86 8.22
N GLU A 135 -17.66 0.35 7.79
CA GLU A 135 -18.47 1.01 6.76
C GLU A 135 -19.66 1.79 7.34
N GLY A 136 -20.26 2.69 6.55
CA GLY A 136 -21.44 3.45 6.96
C GLY A 136 -21.19 4.59 7.97
N LEU A 137 -19.94 4.84 8.36
CA LEU A 137 -19.60 6.01 9.19
C LEU A 137 -19.83 7.32 8.41
N PRO A 138 -20.38 8.37 9.05
CA PRO A 138 -20.53 9.66 8.40
C PRO A 138 -19.17 10.28 8.09
N GLY A 139 -19.02 10.85 6.90
CA GLY A 139 -17.78 11.51 6.49
C GLY A 139 -17.43 12.71 7.37
N LEU A 140 -16.14 12.83 7.68
CA LEU A 140 -15.58 14.03 8.30
C LEU A 140 -15.31 15.07 7.22
N SER A 141 -15.78 16.29 7.44
CA SER A 141 -15.23 17.45 6.73
C SER A 141 -13.73 17.56 7.05
N LYS A 142 -12.92 17.94 6.06
CA LYS A 142 -11.47 18.05 6.24
C LYS A 142 -10.95 19.46 5.99
N HIS A 143 -9.88 19.80 6.69
CA HIS A 143 -9.05 20.97 6.43
C HIS A 143 -7.66 20.51 5.98
N THR A 144 -7.30 20.75 4.72
CA THR A 144 -6.00 20.35 4.17
C THR A 144 -5.08 21.56 4.00
N VAL A 145 -3.90 21.51 4.62
CA VAL A 145 -2.84 22.51 4.39
C VAL A 145 -1.91 21.98 3.31
N PHE A 146 -1.92 22.65 2.16
CA PHE A 146 -1.01 22.37 1.06
C PHE A 146 0.25 23.22 1.23
N VAL A 147 1.40 22.56 1.38
CA VAL A 147 2.72 23.21 1.46
C VAL A 147 3.47 22.87 0.17
N LEU A 148 3.51 23.83 -0.75
CA LEU A 148 3.91 23.63 -2.14
C LEU A 148 5.23 24.33 -2.46
N ASP A 149 6.19 23.56 -2.94
CA ASP A 149 7.47 24.08 -3.42
C ASP A 149 7.27 24.85 -4.72
N ILE A 150 7.81 26.08 -4.76
CA ILE A 150 7.88 26.94 -5.95
C ILE A 150 9.33 27.39 -6.19
N SER A 151 10.31 26.60 -5.76
CA SER A 151 11.73 26.84 -6.03
C SER A 151 12.04 26.81 -7.53
N GLY A 152 13.16 27.41 -7.94
CA GLY A 152 13.51 27.53 -9.36
C GLY A 152 13.62 26.18 -10.10
N SER A 153 13.88 25.07 -9.41
CA SER A 153 13.90 23.73 -10.00
C SER A 153 12.53 23.26 -10.49
N MET A 154 11.44 23.78 -9.91
CA MET A 154 10.07 23.45 -10.30
C MET A 154 9.69 23.94 -11.72
N GLU A 155 10.46 24.85 -12.31
CA GLU A 155 10.28 25.26 -13.71
C GLU A 155 10.75 24.17 -14.69
N GLN A 156 11.70 23.35 -14.27
CA GLN A 156 12.34 22.37 -15.14
C GLN A 156 11.35 21.26 -15.52
N GLY A 157 11.24 20.97 -16.81
CA GLY A 157 10.38 19.88 -17.31
C GLY A 157 8.89 20.05 -17.01
N GLY A 158 8.43 21.28 -16.73
CA GLY A 158 7.01 21.57 -16.50
C GLY A 158 6.45 21.04 -15.17
N LYS A 159 7.30 20.74 -14.17
CA LYS A 159 6.85 20.22 -12.86
C LYS A 159 5.80 21.13 -12.20
N LEU A 160 6.03 22.45 -12.20
CA LEU A 160 5.07 23.42 -11.67
C LEU A 160 3.75 23.45 -12.46
N ALA A 161 3.80 23.30 -13.78
CA ALA A 161 2.58 23.23 -14.59
C ALA A 161 1.75 21.99 -14.25
N HIS A 162 2.39 20.82 -14.14
CA HIS A 162 1.74 19.58 -13.71
C HIS A 162 1.17 19.68 -12.29
N LEU A 163 1.90 20.34 -11.37
CA LEU A 163 1.40 20.62 -10.03
C LEU A 163 0.12 21.47 -10.07
N LYS A 164 0.12 22.55 -10.88
CA LYS A 164 -1.06 23.42 -11.03
C LYS A 164 -2.27 22.65 -11.56
N ASP A 165 -2.08 21.80 -12.56
CA ASP A 165 -3.15 20.97 -13.14
C ASP A 165 -3.69 19.97 -12.13
N ALA A 166 -2.80 19.27 -11.41
CA ALA A 166 -3.19 18.33 -10.37
C ALA A 166 -3.96 19.01 -9.24
N MET A 167 -3.47 20.15 -8.77
CA MET A 167 -4.09 20.92 -7.70
C MET A 167 -5.48 21.43 -8.08
N GLU A 168 -5.68 21.87 -9.33
CA GLU A 168 -7.01 22.26 -9.78
C GLU A 168 -7.97 21.06 -9.80
N ALA A 169 -7.54 19.91 -10.31
CA ALA A 169 -8.37 18.69 -10.28
C ALA A 169 -8.71 18.28 -8.84
N ILE A 170 -7.70 18.26 -7.97
CA ILE A 170 -7.84 17.93 -6.54
C ILE A 170 -8.83 18.86 -5.86
N LEU A 171 -8.67 20.19 -6.00
CA LEU A 171 -9.54 21.15 -5.32
C LEU A 171 -10.99 21.11 -5.82
N ASN A 172 -11.22 20.74 -7.07
CA ASN A 172 -12.57 20.54 -7.60
C ASN A 172 -13.23 19.26 -7.07
N ASP A 173 -12.46 18.27 -6.59
CA ASP A 173 -12.96 17.04 -5.97
C ASP A 173 -13.26 17.19 -4.46
N PHE A 174 -12.96 18.36 -3.86
CA PHE A 174 -13.27 18.61 -2.44
C PHE A 174 -14.78 18.66 -2.20
N LYS A 175 -15.19 18.21 -1.01
CA LYS A 175 -16.59 18.29 -0.59
C LYS A 175 -16.94 19.71 -0.19
N HIS A 176 -18.22 20.06 -0.27
CA HIS A 176 -18.70 21.41 0.04
C HIS A 176 -18.24 21.92 1.42
N ASP A 177 -18.25 21.06 2.44
CA ASP A 177 -17.90 21.43 3.81
C ASP A 177 -16.40 21.36 4.11
N ASP A 178 -15.59 20.99 3.12
CA ASP A 178 -14.13 21.00 3.25
C ASP A 178 -13.56 22.42 3.17
N SER A 179 -12.35 22.56 3.66
CA SER A 179 -11.55 23.78 3.51
C SER A 179 -10.10 23.44 3.24
N PHE A 180 -9.35 24.42 2.76
CA PHE A 180 -7.93 24.25 2.49
C PHE A 180 -7.15 25.53 2.73
N GLN A 181 -5.86 25.37 2.98
CA GLN A 181 -4.91 26.47 3.04
C GLN A 181 -3.81 26.21 2.02
N ILE A 182 -3.34 27.28 1.38
CA ILE A 182 -2.20 27.20 0.47
C ILE A 182 -1.03 27.96 1.10
N ILE A 183 0.06 27.24 1.33
CA ILE A 183 1.36 27.77 1.71
C ILE A 183 2.30 27.42 0.57
N VAL A 184 3.02 28.42 0.08
CA VAL A 184 4.06 28.23 -0.93
C VAL A 184 5.40 28.60 -0.36
N PHE A 185 6.45 27.93 -0.81
CA PHE A 185 7.79 28.21 -0.33
C PHE A 185 8.83 28.12 -1.44
N SER A 186 9.83 28.98 -1.33
CA SER A 186 11.10 28.88 -2.03
C SER A 186 12.22 29.35 -1.10
N SER A 187 12.86 30.48 -1.38
CA SER A 187 13.75 31.17 -0.43
C SER A 187 12.97 31.72 0.76
N ASP A 188 11.75 32.18 0.52
CA ASP A 188 10.79 32.68 1.50
C ASP A 188 9.53 31.80 1.56
N VAL A 189 8.78 31.89 2.66
CA VAL A 189 7.53 31.15 2.88
C VAL A 189 6.36 32.13 2.92
N ARG A 190 5.31 31.84 2.16
CA ARG A 190 4.13 32.71 2.04
C ARG A 190 2.84 31.90 2.13
N SER A 191 1.92 32.32 3.00
CA SER A 191 0.54 31.84 2.94
C SER A 191 -0.24 32.65 1.90
N LEU A 192 -0.94 31.97 1.00
CA LEU A 192 -1.81 32.61 -0.01
C LEU A 192 -3.25 32.79 0.49
N GLY A 193 -3.57 32.21 1.64
CA GLY A 193 -4.87 32.30 2.28
C GLY A 193 -5.44 30.94 2.70
N VAL A 194 -6.52 31.03 3.48
CA VAL A 194 -7.40 29.92 3.86
C VAL A 194 -8.71 30.09 3.10
N PHE A 195 -9.21 29.02 2.51
CA PHE A 195 -10.35 29.02 1.60
C PHE A 195 -11.33 27.89 1.94
N LYS A 196 -12.62 28.17 1.84
CA LYS A 196 -13.65 27.13 1.75
C LYS A 196 -13.61 26.46 0.38
N ALA A 197 -13.90 25.16 0.35
CA ALA A 197 -13.88 24.37 -0.87
C ALA A 197 -15.16 24.50 -1.73
N HIS A 198 -15.83 25.65 -1.69
CA HIS A 198 -17.01 25.91 -2.52
C HIS A 198 -17.10 27.37 -2.96
N GLY A 199 -17.94 27.60 -3.98
CA GLY A 199 -18.34 28.94 -4.39
C GLY A 199 -17.18 29.83 -4.83
N ARG A 200 -17.13 31.05 -4.31
CA ARG A 200 -16.15 32.07 -4.71
C ARG A 200 -14.75 31.78 -4.18
N GLU A 201 -14.65 31.29 -2.94
CA GLU A 201 -13.36 31.04 -2.28
C GLU A 201 -12.58 29.92 -2.97
N LEU A 202 -13.25 28.85 -3.40
CA LEU A 202 -12.63 27.79 -4.20
C LEU A 202 -11.99 28.35 -5.48
N ARG A 203 -12.74 29.16 -6.25
CA ARG A 203 -12.23 29.78 -7.48
C ARG A 203 -11.04 30.72 -7.21
N GLN A 204 -11.07 31.44 -6.08
CA GLN A 204 -9.95 32.29 -5.68
C GLN A 204 -8.71 31.46 -5.34
N GLY A 205 -8.84 30.36 -4.61
CA GLY A 205 -7.75 29.45 -4.31
C GLY A 205 -7.12 28.84 -5.57
N ILE A 206 -7.95 28.33 -6.48
CA ILE A 206 -7.50 27.81 -7.79
C ILE A 206 -6.78 28.90 -8.58
N GLN A 207 -7.32 30.12 -8.63
CA GLN A 207 -6.69 31.25 -9.31
C GLN A 207 -5.31 31.56 -8.71
N LYS A 208 -5.17 31.55 -7.37
CA LYS A 208 -3.88 31.77 -6.69
C LYS A 208 -2.85 30.72 -7.13
N ILE A 209 -3.23 29.45 -7.21
CA ILE A 209 -2.35 28.36 -7.69
C ILE A 209 -1.95 28.58 -9.15
N ARG A 210 -2.89 28.96 -10.02
CA ARG A 210 -2.60 29.19 -11.44
C ARG A 210 -1.56 30.30 -11.69
N HIS A 211 -1.49 31.30 -10.80
CA HIS A 211 -0.54 32.41 -10.87
C HIS A 211 0.80 32.15 -10.13
N LEU A 212 1.08 30.92 -9.70
CA LEU A 212 2.37 30.61 -9.09
C LEU A 212 3.49 30.64 -10.13
N ASP A 213 4.63 31.22 -9.77
CA ASP A 213 5.83 31.22 -10.60
C ASP A 213 7.00 30.63 -9.80
N ALA A 214 7.82 29.82 -10.46
CA ALA A 214 8.98 29.20 -9.84
C ALA A 214 10.13 30.21 -9.68
N TYR A 215 10.73 30.32 -8.50
CA TYR A 215 11.88 31.17 -8.26
C TYR A 215 12.65 30.76 -7.00
N GLY A 216 13.89 31.21 -6.87
CA GLY A 216 14.65 31.11 -5.62
C GLY A 216 15.07 29.69 -5.25
N ALA A 217 15.39 29.51 -3.98
CA ALA A 217 15.93 28.28 -3.38
C ALA A 217 14.83 27.55 -2.59
N THR A 218 15.15 26.73 -1.58
CA THR A 218 14.21 25.76 -0.97
C THR A 218 14.30 25.79 0.56
N ASN A 219 13.32 26.40 1.23
CA ASN A 219 13.25 26.54 2.70
C ASN A 219 12.22 25.59 3.32
N ILE A 220 12.55 24.29 3.37
CA ILE A 220 11.63 23.23 3.84
C ILE A 220 11.27 23.42 5.33
N ASN A 221 12.25 23.77 6.16
CA ASN A 221 12.04 23.89 7.60
C ASN A 221 10.96 24.92 7.93
N GLU A 222 11.10 26.15 7.44
CA GLU A 222 10.13 27.20 7.75
C GLU A 222 8.78 26.93 7.09
N ALA A 223 8.75 26.28 5.93
CA ALA A 223 7.52 25.91 5.24
C ALA A 223 6.65 24.95 6.07
N LEU A 224 7.26 23.87 6.58
CA LEU A 224 6.58 22.88 7.41
C LEU A 224 6.17 23.48 8.77
N LEU A 225 7.06 24.26 9.40
CA LEU A 225 6.76 24.92 10.67
C LEU A 225 5.62 25.94 10.55
N THR A 226 5.58 26.71 9.47
CA THR A 226 4.48 27.66 9.20
C THR A 226 3.15 26.94 9.07
N GLY A 227 3.10 25.85 8.27
CA GLY A 227 1.88 25.05 8.15
C GLY A 227 1.41 24.46 9.48
N LEU A 228 2.33 23.93 10.30
CA LEU A 228 1.98 23.39 11.61
C LEU A 228 1.50 24.46 12.60
N ARG A 229 2.10 25.65 12.60
CA ARG A 229 1.64 26.79 13.42
C ARG A 229 0.18 27.14 13.11
N ASP A 230 -0.16 27.24 11.82
CA ASP A 230 -1.52 27.58 11.39
C ASP A 230 -2.53 26.46 11.71
N MET A 231 -2.13 25.19 11.55
CA MET A 231 -2.94 24.04 11.93
C MET A 231 -3.22 24.00 13.43
N ASN A 232 -2.21 24.31 14.26
CA ASN A 232 -2.31 24.34 15.71
C ASN A 232 -3.20 25.51 16.21
N ALA A 233 -3.15 26.67 15.56
CA ALA A 233 -3.94 27.84 15.94
C ALA A 233 -5.46 27.62 15.79
N HIS A 234 -5.90 26.70 14.94
CA HIS A 234 -7.32 26.47 14.61
C HIS A 234 -7.85 25.11 15.05
N ALA A 235 -7.19 24.46 16.00
CA ALA A 235 -7.37 23.04 16.31
C ALA A 235 -8.68 22.64 17.03
N GLY A 236 -9.62 23.57 17.24
CA GLY A 236 -10.91 23.33 17.93
C GLY A 236 -12.11 23.11 17.01
N GLN A 237 -11.91 23.04 15.69
CA GLN A 237 -13.00 22.80 14.73
C GLN A 237 -13.17 21.30 14.48
N GLN A 238 -14.41 20.82 14.30
CA GLN A 238 -14.76 19.41 14.01
C GLN A 238 -14.35 18.98 12.58
N HIS A 239 -13.09 19.21 12.21
CA HIS A 239 -12.53 18.87 10.92
C HIS A 239 -11.35 17.93 11.10
N ALA A 240 -11.27 16.89 10.27
CA ALA A 240 -10.03 16.15 10.09
C ALA A 240 -8.96 17.10 9.51
N ARG A 241 -7.79 17.18 10.13
CA ARG A 241 -6.71 18.10 9.72
C ARG A 241 -5.54 17.31 9.19
N GLN A 242 -5.04 17.69 8.02
CA GLN A 242 -3.89 17.03 7.39
C GLN A 242 -3.02 18.02 6.62
N MET A 243 -1.75 17.67 6.45
CA MET A 243 -0.81 18.42 5.63
C MET A 243 -0.39 17.59 4.42
N VAL A 244 -0.39 18.21 3.25
CA VAL A 244 0.20 17.66 2.02
C VAL A 244 1.39 18.52 1.67
N PHE A 245 2.59 17.96 1.78
CA PHE A 245 3.86 18.59 1.48
C PHE A 245 4.40 18.09 0.14
N LEU A 246 4.75 18.99 -0.77
CA LEU A 246 5.31 18.62 -2.07
C LEU A 246 6.56 19.43 -2.35
N THR A 247 7.64 18.73 -2.74
CA THR A 247 8.93 19.33 -3.10
C THR A 247 9.62 18.51 -4.19
N ASP A 248 10.38 19.18 -5.06
CA ASP A 248 11.23 18.51 -6.05
C ASP A 248 12.71 18.49 -5.67
N GLY A 249 13.07 19.02 -4.50
CA GLY A 249 14.45 19.20 -4.07
C GLY A 249 14.69 18.97 -2.58
N ASN A 250 15.87 19.38 -2.15
CA ASN A 250 16.37 19.26 -0.77
C ASN A 250 16.48 20.66 -0.14
N PRO A 251 16.54 20.79 1.20
CA PRO A 251 16.61 22.10 1.84
C PRO A 251 17.92 22.82 1.47
N THR A 252 17.81 24.07 1.02
CA THR A 252 18.94 24.90 0.55
C THR A 252 18.98 26.28 1.18
N VAL A 253 18.00 26.67 1.99
CA VAL A 253 17.95 27.95 2.71
C VAL A 253 17.70 27.69 4.19
N ASP A 254 18.28 28.54 5.03
CA ASP A 254 18.22 28.47 6.49
C ASP A 254 18.68 27.12 7.04
N GLU A 255 17.80 26.38 7.73
CA GLU A 255 18.12 25.05 8.26
C GLU A 255 18.13 24.02 7.13
N ARG A 256 19.29 23.38 6.95
CA ARG A 256 19.56 22.40 5.88
C ARG A 256 19.82 20.99 6.42
N ASN A 257 20.07 20.87 7.72
CA ASN A 257 20.30 19.58 8.35
C ASN A 257 18.96 18.86 8.52
N THR A 258 18.76 17.79 7.77
CA THR A 258 17.53 17.01 7.73
C THR A 258 17.10 16.49 9.11
N ASP A 259 18.05 16.14 9.98
CA ASP A 259 17.74 15.62 11.32
C ASP A 259 17.22 16.74 12.23
N VAL A 260 17.78 17.95 12.10
CA VAL A 260 17.28 19.14 12.81
C VAL A 260 15.89 19.51 12.32
N ILE A 261 15.65 19.51 11.01
CA ILE A 261 14.32 19.78 10.43
C ILE A 261 13.29 18.79 10.96
N ARG A 262 13.61 17.48 10.94
CA ARG A 262 12.71 16.44 11.46
C ARG A 262 12.35 16.67 12.92
N ARG A 263 13.34 16.96 13.77
CA ARG A 263 13.11 17.26 15.18
C ARG A 263 12.21 18.49 15.35
N ASN A 264 12.49 19.57 14.63
CA ASN A 264 11.67 20.79 14.67
C ASN A 264 10.21 20.51 14.28
N VAL A 265 9.98 19.74 13.21
CA VAL A 265 8.65 19.35 12.74
C VAL A 265 7.93 18.49 13.78
N ARG A 266 8.61 17.49 14.35
CA ARG A 266 8.06 16.61 15.39
C ARG A 266 7.67 17.39 16.65
N GLU A 267 8.50 18.33 17.09
CA GLU A 267 8.23 19.18 18.25
C GLU A 267 7.07 20.15 17.98
N ALA A 268 6.96 20.67 16.76
CA ALA A 268 5.87 21.56 16.37
C ALA A 268 4.52 20.82 16.18
N ASN A 269 4.53 19.56 15.75
CA ASN A 269 3.32 18.76 15.52
C ASN A 269 2.76 18.13 16.80
N THR A 270 2.48 18.97 17.79
CA THR A 270 2.00 18.55 19.13
C THR A 270 0.69 17.75 19.11
N ARG A 271 -0.13 17.92 18.06
CA ARG A 271 -1.42 17.25 17.86
C ARG A 271 -1.36 16.05 16.91
N ARG A 272 -0.15 15.66 16.49
CA ARG A 272 0.10 14.47 15.65
C ARG A 272 -0.69 14.44 14.34
N TYR A 273 -0.87 15.60 13.72
CA TYR A 273 -1.53 15.69 12.42
C TYR A 273 -0.77 14.87 11.37
N PRO A 274 -1.46 14.14 10.48
CA PRO A 274 -0.83 13.42 9.38
C PRO A 274 -0.12 14.40 8.42
N ILE A 275 1.16 14.15 8.15
CA ILE A 275 1.95 14.84 7.12
C ILE A 275 2.26 13.88 5.97
N PHE A 276 1.59 14.07 4.85
CA PHE A 276 1.79 13.29 3.63
C PHE A 276 2.76 14.02 2.70
N ALA A 277 3.82 13.35 2.25
CA ALA A 277 4.87 13.98 1.45
C ALA A 277 4.94 13.43 0.01
N LEU A 278 5.17 14.32 -0.95
CA LEU A 278 5.37 14.00 -2.36
C LEU A 278 6.74 14.50 -2.81
N ALA A 279 7.64 13.57 -3.14
CA ALA A 279 8.90 13.85 -3.82
C ALA A 279 8.65 13.92 -5.33
N PHE A 280 8.73 15.11 -5.93
CA PHE A 280 8.56 15.28 -7.37
C PHE A 280 9.89 15.07 -8.11
N GLY A 281 9.98 13.98 -8.88
CA GLY A 281 11.17 13.69 -9.67
C GLY A 281 12.24 13.01 -8.84
N PRO A 282 13.47 12.84 -9.36
CA PRO A 282 14.54 12.08 -8.72
C PRO A 282 15.32 12.88 -7.65
N ASP A 283 15.33 14.20 -7.73
CA ASP A 283 16.28 15.06 -7.00
C ASP A 283 15.94 15.22 -5.50
N ALA A 284 14.64 15.15 -5.16
CA ALA A 284 14.20 15.11 -3.77
C ALA A 284 14.63 13.80 -3.07
N GLU A 285 15.21 13.95 -1.87
CA GLU A 285 15.62 12.83 -1.02
C GLU A 285 14.39 12.15 -0.39
N LEU A 286 13.87 11.12 -1.05
CA LEU A 286 12.70 10.37 -0.58
C LEU A 286 12.88 9.76 0.82
N ARG A 287 14.11 9.40 1.22
CA ARG A 287 14.37 8.85 2.56
C ARG A 287 14.02 9.87 3.64
N PHE A 288 14.52 11.10 3.49
CA PHE A 288 14.20 12.22 4.39
C PHE A 288 12.69 12.50 4.45
N LEU A 289 12.00 12.51 3.31
CA LEU A 289 10.54 12.72 3.29
C LEU A 289 9.76 11.58 3.95
N ARG A 290 10.19 10.32 3.75
CA ARG A 290 9.62 9.16 4.45
C ARG A 290 9.78 9.28 5.95
N GLN A 291 10.94 9.74 6.41
CA GLN A 291 11.18 9.97 7.83
C GLN A 291 10.25 11.04 8.40
N ILE A 292 10.13 12.21 7.75
CA ILE A 292 9.19 13.26 8.18
C ILE A 292 7.77 12.72 8.25
N SER A 293 7.29 12.05 7.20
CA SER A 293 5.93 11.53 7.17
C SER A 293 5.70 10.45 8.23
N SER A 294 6.65 9.53 8.41
CA SER A 294 6.58 8.45 9.41
C SER A 294 6.58 9.00 10.84
N ASP A 295 7.36 10.04 11.13
CA ASP A 295 7.37 10.71 12.44
C ASP A 295 6.03 11.41 12.74
N ASN A 296 5.19 11.60 11.73
CA ASN A 296 3.97 12.43 11.77
C ASN A 296 2.75 11.71 11.16
N ASN A 297 2.55 10.42 11.42
CA ASN A 297 1.34 9.65 11.05
C ASN A 297 0.94 9.68 9.56
N GLY A 298 1.87 9.97 8.66
CA GLY A 298 1.65 10.03 7.22
C GLY A 298 2.58 9.08 6.45
N PHE A 299 2.56 9.19 5.14
CA PHE A 299 3.47 8.46 4.26
C PHE A 299 3.99 9.37 3.14
N ALA A 300 5.10 8.94 2.52
CA ALA A 300 5.72 9.67 1.42
C ALA A 300 5.74 8.84 0.13
N ARG A 301 5.47 9.47 -1.02
CA ARG A 301 5.60 8.85 -2.35
C ARG A 301 6.45 9.69 -3.28
N ARG A 302 7.06 9.02 -4.25
CA ARG A 302 7.77 9.68 -5.35
C ARG A 302 6.84 9.78 -6.56
N ILE A 303 6.71 10.99 -7.10
CA ILE A 303 6.10 11.24 -8.41
C ILE A 303 7.20 11.06 -9.45
N THR A 304 6.96 10.18 -10.42
CA THR A 304 7.96 9.88 -11.46
C THR A 304 7.59 10.54 -12.78
N ASN A 305 8.58 10.75 -13.64
CA ASN A 305 8.37 11.26 -15.00
C ASN A 305 7.78 10.19 -15.95
N LYS A 306 7.45 8.99 -15.45
CA LYS A 306 6.81 7.93 -16.22
C LYS A 306 5.29 8.07 -16.09
N GLY A 307 4.61 8.36 -17.18
CA GLY A 307 3.16 8.62 -17.18
C GLY A 307 2.81 10.07 -16.80
N SER A 308 1.54 10.32 -16.51
CA SER A 308 1.07 11.66 -16.10
C SER A 308 1.44 11.92 -14.65
N ALA A 309 2.26 12.94 -14.41
CA ALA A 309 2.59 13.39 -13.05
C ALA A 309 1.33 13.92 -12.33
N ALA A 310 0.43 14.58 -13.07
CA ALA A 310 -0.81 15.10 -12.50
C ALA A 310 -1.75 13.98 -12.02
N GLU A 311 -1.85 12.88 -12.77
CA GLU A 311 -2.61 11.69 -12.35
C GLU A 311 -2.01 11.05 -11.11
N GLN A 312 -0.69 10.88 -11.04
CA GLN A 312 -0.02 10.33 -9.86
C GLN A 312 -0.26 11.17 -8.59
N ILE A 313 -0.24 12.51 -8.71
CA ILE A 313 -0.53 13.43 -7.60
C ILE A 313 -2.01 13.32 -7.20
N LYS A 314 -2.92 13.24 -8.17
CA LYS A 314 -4.35 13.06 -7.91
C LYS A 314 -4.62 11.72 -7.21
N ASP A 315 -4.05 10.63 -7.70
CA ASP A 315 -4.22 9.29 -7.12
C ASP A 315 -3.74 9.22 -5.67
N PHE A 316 -2.63 9.89 -5.37
CA PHE A 316 -2.16 10.05 -3.99
C PHE A 316 -3.18 10.80 -3.13
N PHE A 317 -3.77 11.88 -3.65
CA PHE A 317 -4.73 12.67 -2.91
C PHE A 317 -6.05 11.93 -2.68
N ASP A 318 -6.53 11.18 -3.69
CA ASP A 318 -7.76 10.39 -3.60
C ASP A 318 -7.73 9.44 -2.39
N GLU A 319 -6.57 8.86 -2.08
CA GLU A 319 -6.35 7.97 -0.92
C GLU A 319 -6.54 8.67 0.43
N VAL A 320 -6.22 9.97 0.52
CA VAL A 320 -6.33 10.75 1.76
C VAL A 320 -7.48 11.76 1.69
N SER A 321 -8.43 11.56 0.78
CA SER A 321 -9.48 12.55 0.46
C SER A 321 -10.71 12.47 1.35
N SER A 322 -11.01 11.29 1.91
CA SER A 322 -12.29 11.02 2.59
C SER A 322 -12.10 10.43 3.99
N PRO A 323 -11.61 11.22 4.97
CA PRO A 323 -11.50 10.74 6.34
C PRO A 323 -12.89 10.47 6.93
N LEU A 324 -13.01 9.37 7.68
CA LEU A 324 -14.23 8.97 8.38
C LEU A 324 -14.03 8.92 9.91
N LEU A 325 -12.81 8.59 10.35
CA LEU A 325 -12.46 8.51 11.77
C LEU A 325 -11.01 8.98 11.97
N THR A 326 -10.74 9.86 12.93
CA THR A 326 -9.38 10.26 13.32
C THR A 326 -9.01 9.65 14.66
N ASP A 327 -7.72 9.73 15.04
CA ASP A 327 -7.20 9.27 16.33
C ASP A 327 -7.58 7.82 16.67
N ILE A 328 -7.53 6.93 15.66
CA ILE A 328 -7.80 5.51 15.86
C ILE A 328 -6.84 4.97 16.91
N ASN A 329 -7.42 4.46 17.99
CA ASN A 329 -6.72 3.84 19.10
C ASN A 329 -7.31 2.45 19.32
N ILE A 330 -6.52 1.44 18.96
CA ILE A 330 -6.82 0.03 19.20
C ILE A 330 -5.86 -0.47 20.27
N GLN A 331 -6.40 -0.89 21.42
CA GLN A 331 -5.61 -1.37 22.53
C GLN A 331 -5.84 -2.85 22.73
N PHE A 332 -4.74 -3.59 22.84
CA PHE A 332 -4.73 -5.03 23.05
C PHE A 332 -4.34 -5.34 24.50
N PRO A 333 -5.11 -6.15 25.25
CA PRO A 333 -4.75 -6.51 26.62
C PRO A 333 -3.37 -7.21 26.68
N ILE A 334 -2.50 -6.73 27.58
CA ILE A 334 -1.13 -7.26 27.74
C ILE A 334 -1.15 -8.74 28.17
N SER A 335 -2.21 -9.17 28.86
CA SER A 335 -2.42 -10.58 29.24
C SER A 335 -2.83 -11.50 28.09
N GLN A 336 -3.21 -10.95 26.93
CA GLN A 336 -3.72 -11.70 25.78
C GLN A 336 -2.80 -11.63 24.56
N VAL A 337 -2.00 -10.56 24.43
CA VAL A 337 -1.15 -10.31 23.25
C VAL A 337 0.29 -10.06 23.65
N ASN A 338 1.22 -10.72 22.96
CA ASN A 338 2.64 -10.40 23.01
C ASN A 338 2.87 -9.02 22.36
N GLN A 339 2.96 -7.97 23.17
CA GLN A 339 3.09 -6.58 22.69
C GLN A 339 4.31 -6.34 21.79
N SER A 340 5.37 -7.14 21.95
CA SER A 340 6.59 -7.02 21.13
C SER A 340 6.46 -7.58 19.70
N SER A 341 5.37 -8.32 19.44
CA SER A 341 5.02 -8.90 18.15
C SER A 341 4.02 -8.06 17.36
N LEU A 342 3.37 -7.08 18.00
CA LEU A 342 2.28 -6.33 17.41
C LEU A 342 2.78 -5.43 16.27
N ILE A 343 2.16 -5.58 15.11
CA ILE A 343 2.40 -4.78 13.90
C ILE A 343 1.13 -4.04 13.56
N LYS A 344 1.28 -2.79 13.13
CA LYS A 344 0.21 -1.97 12.59
C LYS A 344 0.55 -1.56 11.16
N LEU A 345 -0.37 -1.80 10.23
CA LEU A 345 -0.32 -1.28 8.87
C LEU A 345 -1.44 -0.26 8.67
N GLY A 346 -1.06 0.94 8.24
CA GLY A 346 -1.99 2.02 7.92
C GLY A 346 -1.94 3.20 8.92
N PRO A 347 -2.48 4.36 8.52
CA PRO A 347 -2.44 5.58 9.32
C PRO A 347 -3.37 5.53 10.56
N ASN A 348 -3.25 6.53 11.44
CA ASN A 348 -4.17 6.72 12.58
C ASN A 348 -5.50 7.40 12.17
N THR A 349 -5.68 7.72 10.90
CA THR A 349 -6.92 8.26 10.34
C THR A 349 -7.48 7.24 9.36
N TYR A 350 -8.75 6.89 9.50
CA TYR A 350 -9.42 5.94 8.63
C TYR A 350 -10.00 6.72 7.45
N TYR A 351 -9.55 6.37 6.24
CA TYR A 351 -10.06 6.94 5.00
C TYR A 351 -11.04 5.95 4.37
N ASN A 352 -12.10 6.47 3.76
CA ASN A 352 -13.12 5.65 3.14
C ASN A 352 -12.53 4.77 2.04
N GLY A 353 -12.84 3.47 2.05
CA GLY A 353 -12.33 2.50 1.09
C GLY A 353 -10.94 1.95 1.40
N ASP A 354 -10.31 2.37 2.50
CA ASP A 354 -9.07 1.81 3.00
C ASP A 354 -9.33 0.76 4.10
N GLU A 355 -8.25 0.23 4.65
CA GLU A 355 -8.22 -0.72 5.77
C GLU A 355 -7.00 -0.44 6.64
N VAL A 356 -7.16 -0.59 7.96
CA VAL A 356 -6.05 -0.62 8.92
C VAL A 356 -5.91 -2.04 9.43
N VAL A 357 -4.71 -2.61 9.35
CA VAL A 357 -4.47 -4.01 9.74
C VAL A 357 -3.59 -4.03 10.97
N TYR A 358 -3.98 -4.83 11.97
CA TYR A 358 -3.10 -5.22 13.07
C TYR A 358 -2.83 -6.70 13.01
N ALA A 359 -1.60 -7.12 13.30
CA ALA A 359 -1.25 -8.52 13.39
C ALA A 359 -0.31 -8.74 14.58
N GLY A 360 -0.40 -9.90 15.22
CA GLY A 360 0.45 -10.23 16.35
C GLY A 360 0.35 -11.67 16.81
N GLU A 361 1.16 -11.98 17.81
CA GLU A 361 1.17 -13.23 18.54
C GLU A 361 0.33 -13.09 19.83
N LEU A 362 -0.36 -14.17 20.19
CA LEU A 362 -1.01 -14.32 21.49
C LEU A 362 0.04 -14.37 22.61
N ALA A 363 -0.34 -13.92 23.80
CA ALA A 363 0.45 -14.15 25.00
C ALA A 363 0.46 -15.64 25.37
N GLU A 364 1.48 -16.08 26.12
CA GLU A 364 1.60 -17.47 26.55
C GLU A 364 0.35 -17.91 27.35
N GLY A 365 -0.30 -18.98 26.91
CA GLY A 365 -1.52 -19.51 27.52
C GLY A 365 -2.81 -18.77 27.15
N ALA A 366 -2.74 -17.67 26.39
CA ALA A 366 -3.92 -16.99 25.86
C ALA A 366 -4.49 -17.73 24.65
N THR A 367 -5.81 -17.82 24.57
CA THR A 367 -6.53 -18.43 23.44
C THR A 367 -7.42 -17.44 22.70
N GLU A 368 -7.56 -16.22 23.23
CA GLU A 368 -8.48 -15.19 22.75
C GLU A 368 -7.85 -13.81 22.86
N VAL A 369 -8.32 -12.88 22.03
CA VAL A 369 -7.91 -11.48 22.00
C VAL A 369 -9.16 -10.60 21.99
N GLU A 370 -9.18 -9.61 22.87
CA GLU A 370 -10.30 -8.69 23.05
C GLU A 370 -9.79 -7.24 22.99
N PRO A 371 -9.60 -6.69 21.78
CA PRO A 371 -9.14 -5.33 21.66
C PRO A 371 -10.27 -4.33 21.95
N SER A 372 -9.93 -3.18 22.55
CA SER A 372 -10.82 -2.02 22.60
C SER A 372 -10.52 -1.10 21.42
N VAL A 373 -11.55 -0.73 20.66
CA VAL A 373 -11.42 0.10 19.45
C VAL A 373 -12.12 1.45 19.67
N SER A 374 -11.37 2.53 19.49
CA SER A 374 -11.87 3.90 19.68
C SER A 374 -11.30 4.85 18.64
N GLY A 375 -11.98 5.98 18.43
CA GLY A 375 -11.51 7.09 17.59
C GLY A 375 -12.40 8.31 17.74
N VAL A 376 -12.23 9.30 16.87
CA VAL A 376 -13.02 10.53 16.84
C VAL A 376 -13.71 10.63 15.49
N GLY A 377 -15.04 10.55 15.51
CA GLY A 377 -15.91 10.69 14.33
C GLY A 377 -16.51 12.08 14.24
N ARG A 378 -17.44 12.27 13.28
CA ARG A 378 -18.09 13.57 13.03
C ARG A 378 -18.76 14.14 14.28
N ASP A 379 -19.40 13.28 15.05
CA ASP A 379 -20.23 13.68 16.18
C ASP A 379 -19.46 13.61 17.52
N GLY A 380 -18.14 13.40 17.48
CA GLY A 380 -17.25 13.34 18.65
C GLY A 380 -16.55 11.99 18.84
N PRO A 381 -16.01 11.72 20.04
CA PRO A 381 -15.43 10.42 20.38
C PRO A 381 -16.41 9.27 20.13
N LEU A 382 -15.90 8.20 19.53
CA LEU A 382 -16.67 7.01 19.15
C LEU A 382 -15.92 5.76 19.61
N GLU A 383 -16.61 4.88 20.32
CA GLU A 383 -16.15 3.52 20.56
C GLU A 383 -16.84 2.57 19.58
N LEU A 384 -16.06 1.64 19.03
CA LEU A 384 -16.53 0.67 18.06
C LEU A 384 -16.47 -0.73 18.67
N ILE A 385 -17.59 -1.44 18.61
CA ILE A 385 -17.69 -2.81 19.10
C ILE A 385 -17.17 -3.74 18.02
N LEU A 386 -16.20 -4.59 18.37
CA LEU A 386 -15.74 -5.65 17.48
C LEU A 386 -16.75 -6.81 17.53
N SER A 387 -17.62 -6.91 16.52
CA SER A 387 -18.73 -7.87 16.54
C SER A 387 -18.38 -9.18 15.83
N ARG A 388 -17.33 -9.19 15.01
CA ARG A 388 -16.92 -10.33 14.18
C ARG A 388 -15.60 -10.95 14.65
N ARG A 389 -15.69 -12.19 15.14
CA ARG A 389 -14.54 -13.02 15.52
C ARG A 389 -14.64 -14.36 14.82
N HIS A 390 -13.62 -14.66 14.04
CA HIS A 390 -13.58 -15.88 13.25
C HIS A 390 -12.31 -16.66 13.57
N LYS A 391 -12.44 -17.99 13.56
CA LYS A 391 -11.25 -18.82 13.37
C LYS A 391 -10.83 -18.67 11.91
N ALA A 392 -9.54 -18.42 11.66
CA ALA A 392 -9.08 -18.32 10.28
C ALA A 392 -9.42 -19.60 9.50
N PRO A 393 -9.77 -19.52 8.19
CA PRO A 393 -10.17 -20.70 7.43
C PRO A 393 -9.03 -21.73 7.39
N ALA A 394 -9.33 -22.97 7.78
CA ALA A 394 -8.34 -24.04 7.95
C ALA A 394 -7.98 -24.79 6.65
N THR A 395 -8.04 -24.13 5.49
CA THR A 395 -7.87 -24.78 4.19
C THR A 395 -7.03 -23.93 3.22
N PRO A 396 -6.17 -24.57 2.41
CA PRO A 396 -5.53 -23.90 1.28
C PRO A 396 -6.58 -23.19 0.39
N PRO A 397 -6.28 -21.97 -0.10
CA PRO A 397 -4.98 -21.31 -0.08
C PRO A 397 -4.76 -20.41 1.15
N ASN A 398 -5.63 -20.43 2.17
CA ASN A 398 -5.51 -19.48 3.28
C ASN A 398 -4.19 -19.70 4.05
N PRO A 399 -3.31 -18.68 4.10
CA PRO A 399 -2.06 -18.79 4.81
C PRO A 399 -2.34 -19.02 6.28
N ASP A 400 -1.53 -19.89 6.90
CA ASP A 400 -1.30 -19.85 8.34
C ASP A 400 -1.15 -18.38 8.76
N LEU A 401 -1.99 -17.87 9.69
CA LEU A 401 -1.92 -16.46 10.11
C LEU A 401 -0.52 -16.08 10.59
N LYS A 402 0.27 -17.07 11.03
CA LYS A 402 1.70 -16.94 11.27
C LYS A 402 2.48 -16.43 10.06
N ARG A 403 2.20 -16.92 8.85
CA ARG A 403 2.84 -16.44 7.61
C ARG A 403 2.38 -15.04 7.24
N VAL A 404 1.10 -14.68 7.47
CA VAL A 404 0.59 -13.32 7.28
C VAL A 404 1.33 -12.36 8.21
N TRP A 405 1.37 -12.69 9.51
CA TRP A 405 2.13 -11.95 10.50
C TRP A 405 3.60 -11.85 10.12
N ALA A 406 4.25 -12.96 9.75
CA ALA A 406 5.67 -12.96 9.39
C ALA A 406 5.96 -12.07 8.17
N TYR A 407 5.09 -12.08 7.16
CA TYR A 407 5.19 -11.18 6.01
C TYR A 407 5.11 -9.72 6.47
N LEU A 408 4.07 -9.37 7.24
CA LEU A 408 3.88 -8.01 7.76
C LEU A 408 5.04 -7.58 8.66
N ALA A 409 5.54 -8.46 9.52
CA ALA A 409 6.66 -8.21 10.43
C ALA A 409 7.94 -7.88 9.66
N VAL A 410 8.24 -8.67 8.62
CA VAL A 410 9.39 -8.41 7.75
C VAL A 410 9.22 -7.08 7.03
N GLN A 411 8.05 -6.80 6.45
CA GLN A 411 7.81 -5.52 5.76
C GLN A 411 7.92 -4.32 6.70
N ASP A 412 7.38 -4.42 7.91
CA ASP A 412 7.47 -3.37 8.93
C ASP A 412 8.92 -3.13 9.33
N LEU A 413 9.67 -4.18 9.69
CA LEU A 413 11.09 -4.04 10.07
C LEU A 413 11.97 -3.52 8.92
N LEU A 414 11.67 -3.92 7.67
CA LEU A 414 12.40 -3.44 6.49
C LEU A 414 12.07 -1.97 6.17
N SER A 415 10.83 -1.54 6.41
CA SER A 415 10.41 -0.15 6.22
C SER A 415 10.95 0.74 7.34
N SER A 416 10.79 0.30 8.59
CA SER A 416 11.15 1.04 9.78
C SER A 416 12.68 1.21 9.92
N GLN A 417 13.49 0.24 9.45
CA GLN A 417 14.96 0.42 9.42
C GLN A 417 15.42 1.53 8.46
N GLU A 418 14.65 1.85 7.42
CA GLU A 418 15.01 2.93 6.47
C GLU A 418 14.91 4.30 7.14
N VAL A 419 14.03 4.45 8.14
CA VAL A 419 13.73 5.72 8.80
C VAL A 419 14.44 5.91 10.15
N VAL A 420 14.88 4.82 10.80
CA VAL A 420 15.59 4.87 12.10
C VAL A 420 17.01 5.45 11.97
N GLU A 421 17.35 6.37 12.88
CA GLU A 421 18.67 7.01 12.99
C GLU A 421 19.71 6.13 13.67
N ASP A 422 19.35 5.52 14.81
CA ASP A 422 20.24 4.72 15.63
C ASP A 422 20.71 3.46 14.87
N GLU A 423 22.01 3.38 14.61
CA GLU A 423 22.62 2.26 13.86
C GLU A 423 22.53 0.92 14.59
N ASN A 424 22.54 0.91 15.93
CA ASN A 424 22.39 -0.32 16.70
C ASN A 424 20.96 -0.83 16.56
N LEU A 425 19.97 0.04 16.77
CA LEU A 425 18.56 -0.30 16.59
C LEU A 425 18.28 -0.75 15.15
N ARG A 426 18.85 -0.05 14.16
CA ARG A 426 18.75 -0.45 12.75
C ARG A 426 19.32 -1.85 12.51
N SER A 427 20.47 -2.15 13.11
CA SER A 427 21.13 -3.46 13.01
C SER A 427 20.29 -4.56 13.67
N GLU A 428 19.70 -4.29 14.83
CA GLU A 428 18.79 -5.22 15.52
C GLU A 428 17.53 -5.51 14.69
N MET A 429 16.89 -4.47 14.13
CA MET A 429 15.73 -4.61 13.25
C MET A 429 16.08 -5.42 11.99
N ARG A 430 17.24 -5.16 11.40
CA ARG A 430 17.76 -5.90 10.24
C ARG A 430 17.99 -7.38 10.59
N ALA A 431 18.60 -7.67 11.74
CA ALA A 431 18.82 -9.04 12.20
C ALA A 431 17.51 -9.79 12.46
N ARG A 432 16.53 -9.13 13.10
CA ARG A 432 15.20 -9.68 13.33
C ARG A 432 14.46 -9.94 12.02
N ALA A 433 14.48 -9.01 11.07
CA ALA A 433 13.88 -9.18 9.75
C ALA A 433 14.49 -10.36 8.98
N LEU A 434 15.82 -10.47 9.01
CA LEU A 434 16.54 -11.60 8.40
C LEU A 434 16.12 -12.94 9.03
N HIS A 435 16.05 -13.00 10.36
CA HIS A 435 15.65 -14.20 11.07
C HIS A 435 14.23 -14.65 10.68
N ILE A 436 13.24 -13.75 10.74
CA ILE A 436 11.86 -14.05 10.37
C ILE A 436 11.76 -14.48 8.90
N ALA A 437 12.48 -13.80 8.00
CA ALA A 437 12.51 -14.13 6.58
C ALA A 437 13.05 -15.55 6.32
N LEU A 438 14.17 -15.92 6.95
CA LEU A 438 14.74 -17.26 6.82
C LEU A 438 13.82 -18.35 7.39
N MET A 439 13.25 -18.12 8.58
CA MET A 439 12.33 -19.07 9.23
C MET A 439 11.06 -19.36 8.41
N ASN A 440 10.65 -18.41 7.57
CA ASN A 440 9.45 -18.52 6.74
C ASN A 440 9.75 -18.76 5.25
N GLY A 441 11.02 -18.88 4.86
CA GLY A 441 11.44 -19.10 3.47
C GLY A 441 11.19 -17.92 2.54
N PHE A 442 11.13 -16.69 3.05
CA PHE A 442 10.91 -15.49 2.24
C PHE A 442 12.19 -15.05 1.55
N VAL A 443 12.10 -14.77 0.25
CA VAL A 443 13.12 -14.04 -0.51
C VAL A 443 12.86 -12.55 -0.37
N THR A 444 13.80 -11.83 0.22
CA THR A 444 13.69 -10.42 0.60
C THR A 444 14.95 -9.66 0.18
N ARG A 445 15.05 -8.37 0.49
CA ARG A 445 16.31 -7.61 0.31
C ARG A 445 17.46 -8.10 1.20
N LEU A 446 17.19 -8.99 2.16
CA LEU A 446 18.17 -9.56 3.09
C LEU A 446 18.51 -11.03 2.80
N THR A 447 17.76 -11.69 1.92
CA THR A 447 17.87 -13.13 1.63
C THR A 447 17.95 -13.37 0.13
N SER A 448 18.40 -14.55 -0.30
CA SER A 448 18.51 -14.89 -1.72
C SER A 448 18.20 -16.36 -1.94
N LEU A 449 17.63 -16.68 -3.11
CA LEU A 449 17.35 -18.05 -3.52
C LEU A 449 18.41 -18.49 -4.53
N ALA A 450 19.19 -19.52 -4.19
CA ALA A 450 20.16 -20.13 -5.09
C ALA A 450 19.64 -21.50 -5.56
N MET A 451 19.70 -21.74 -6.87
CA MET A 451 19.37 -23.03 -7.48
C MET A 451 20.65 -23.70 -7.97
N PHE A 452 20.89 -24.93 -7.54
CA PHE A 452 22.02 -25.73 -8.00
C PHE A 452 21.51 -26.88 -8.87
N PRO A 453 22.13 -27.14 -10.03
CA PRO A 453 21.77 -28.28 -10.86
C PRO A 453 22.05 -29.57 -10.08
N ASP A 454 21.11 -30.52 -10.16
CA ASP A 454 21.27 -31.82 -9.54
C ASP A 454 22.36 -32.61 -10.29
N THR A 455 23.58 -32.62 -9.77
CA THR A 455 24.72 -33.33 -10.36
C THR A 455 24.73 -34.83 -10.01
N SER A 456 23.66 -35.36 -9.40
CA SER A 456 23.63 -36.74 -8.89
C SER A 456 23.39 -37.83 -9.96
N ASN A 457 23.27 -37.49 -11.25
CA ASN A 457 23.18 -38.47 -12.34
C ASN A 457 24.33 -38.33 -13.35
N GLY A 458 25.47 -38.94 -13.00
CA GLY A 458 26.61 -39.12 -13.91
C GLY A 458 27.72 -39.98 -13.29
N ASN A 459 27.62 -41.31 -13.47
CA ASN A 459 28.64 -42.39 -13.42
C ASN A 459 29.90 -42.27 -12.50
N PRO A 460 30.24 -43.30 -11.70
CA PRO A 460 31.49 -43.33 -10.94
C PRO A 460 32.66 -43.67 -11.86
N GLY A 461 33.51 -42.68 -12.17
CA GLY A 461 34.74 -42.94 -12.91
C GLY A 461 35.36 -41.73 -13.59
N ASN A 462 35.80 -40.74 -12.82
CA ASN A 462 37.15 -40.20 -12.97
C ASN A 462 37.45 -39.18 -11.87
N SER A 463 38.45 -39.53 -11.05
CA SER A 463 39.16 -38.60 -10.20
C SER A 463 40.02 -37.67 -11.06
N SER A 464 39.79 -36.37 -10.96
CA SER A 464 40.86 -35.39 -11.08
C SER A 464 40.54 -34.20 -10.19
N SER A 465 41.52 -33.92 -9.34
CA SER A 465 41.64 -32.90 -8.31
C SER A 465 41.55 -31.47 -8.83
N ASP A 466 41.41 -30.57 -7.85
CA ASP A 466 41.56 -29.11 -7.88
C ASP A 466 40.22 -28.35 -8.03
N SER A 467 39.83 -27.44 -7.14
CA SER A 467 40.51 -26.82 -6.00
C SER A 467 39.50 -26.13 -5.09
N ASN A 468 39.85 -26.06 -3.80
CA ASN A 468 39.31 -25.21 -2.73
C ASN A 468 38.26 -24.15 -3.09
N THR A 469 37.10 -24.24 -2.45
CA THR A 469 36.43 -23.06 -1.89
C THR A 469 35.70 -23.44 -0.60
N SER A 470 36.41 -23.32 0.51
CA SER A 470 35.88 -23.44 1.86
C SER A 470 35.43 -22.07 2.38
N TYR A 471 34.12 -21.99 2.71
CA TYR A 471 33.47 -21.30 3.84
C TYR A 471 33.58 -19.77 4.02
N TYR A 472 32.43 -19.10 4.27
CA TYR A 472 31.94 -18.68 5.62
C TYR A 472 30.60 -17.88 5.57
N GLY A 473 29.60 -18.29 6.38
CA GLY A 473 28.43 -17.50 6.87
C GLY A 473 27.25 -17.31 5.90
N SER A 474 25.95 -17.40 6.25
CA SER A 474 25.23 -17.53 7.53
C SER A 474 23.83 -18.11 7.24
N GLY A 475 23.35 -19.07 8.03
CA GLY A 475 21.92 -19.47 8.08
C GLY A 475 21.29 -19.97 6.77
N SER A 476 21.72 -21.13 6.26
CA SER A 476 20.98 -21.81 5.18
C SER A 476 19.85 -22.66 5.76
N SER A 477 18.60 -22.27 5.54
CA SER A 477 17.44 -23.17 5.72
C SER A 477 17.18 -23.90 4.39
N SER A 478 17.23 -25.23 4.38
CA SER A 478 16.81 -26.03 3.23
C SER A 478 15.28 -26.01 3.13
N ILE A 479 14.75 -25.42 2.06
CA ILE A 479 13.31 -25.47 1.75
C ILE A 479 13.05 -26.87 1.19
N ARG A 480 12.28 -27.71 1.90
CA ARG A 480 11.67 -28.88 1.29
C ARG A 480 10.65 -28.39 0.26
N PRO A 481 10.59 -28.96 -0.95
CA PRO A 481 9.51 -28.66 -1.89
C PRO A 481 8.17 -28.85 -1.16
N MET A 482 7.27 -27.87 -1.24
CA MET A 482 5.86 -28.15 -1.03
C MET A 482 5.52 -29.30 -1.98
N GLU A 483 4.87 -30.36 -1.48
CA GLU A 483 4.29 -31.37 -2.34
C GLU A 483 3.45 -30.63 -3.38
N ALA A 484 3.85 -30.76 -4.65
CA ALA A 484 3.08 -30.22 -5.75
C ALA A 484 1.65 -30.72 -5.57
N ILE A 485 0.67 -29.81 -5.61
CA ILE A 485 -0.73 -30.17 -5.77
C ILE A 485 -0.82 -30.81 -7.16
N ASN A 486 -0.53 -32.11 -7.21
CA ASN A 486 -0.49 -32.94 -8.41
C ASN A 486 -1.90 -33.47 -8.70
N GLU A 487 -2.92 -32.65 -8.54
CA GLU A 487 -4.20 -32.92 -9.16
C GLU A 487 -4.30 -32.11 -10.45
N PRO A 488 -4.24 -32.76 -11.64
CA PRO A 488 -4.61 -32.08 -12.86
C PRO A 488 -6.08 -31.68 -12.74
N PHE A 489 -6.33 -30.37 -12.69
CA PHE A 489 -7.66 -29.79 -12.77
C PHE A 489 -8.32 -30.32 -14.06
N ARG A 490 -9.30 -31.22 -13.92
CA ARG A 490 -10.10 -31.70 -15.04
C ARG A 490 -11.14 -30.62 -15.36
N PRO A 491 -11.13 -29.99 -16.54
CA PRO A 491 -12.22 -29.11 -16.91
C PRO A 491 -13.53 -29.91 -16.90
N ALA A 492 -14.56 -29.36 -16.26
CA ALA A 492 -15.90 -29.93 -16.26
C ALA A 492 -16.34 -30.12 -17.72
N HIS A 493 -16.70 -31.35 -18.08
CA HIS A 493 -17.28 -31.63 -19.39
C HIS A 493 -18.58 -30.80 -19.56
N PRO A 494 -18.82 -30.23 -20.75
CA PRO A 494 -20.10 -29.60 -21.04
C PRO A 494 -21.18 -30.69 -21.00
N ILE A 495 -22.10 -30.57 -20.05
CA ILE A 495 -23.33 -31.36 -20.03
C ILE A 495 -24.15 -30.87 -21.22
N HIS A 496 -24.19 -31.67 -22.30
CA HIS A 496 -25.11 -31.45 -23.40
C HIS A 496 -26.55 -31.66 -22.92
N PRO A 497 -27.49 -30.78 -23.29
CA PRO A 497 -28.89 -30.95 -22.97
C PRO A 497 -29.54 -31.95 -23.92
N HIS A 498 -30.24 -32.93 -23.37
CA HIS A 498 -31.38 -33.60 -24.00
C HIS A 498 -32.62 -33.32 -23.17
#